data_AF-A0A7V5ZDD5-F1
#
_entry.id   AF-A0A7V5ZDD5-F1
#
_cell.length_a   1.000
_cell.length_b   1.000
_cell.length_c   1.000
_cell.angle_alpha   90.00
_cell.angle_beta   90.00
_cell.angle_gamma   90.00
#
_symmetry.space_group_name_H-M   'P 1'
#
loop_
_entity.id
_entity.type
_entity.pdbx_description
1 polymer ?
#
loop_
_entity_poly.entity_id
_entity_poly.type
_entity_poly.pdbx_seq_one_letter_code
_entity_poly.pdbx_strand_id
1 'polypeptide(L)'
;MAVPLVAYPPLPRHPTRLIRTVTMWKQTGIAGMLVLLLLNLSLAQSYNETEVKAAFLYHFVSYVEWPARAFDIPSAPFVIGVLGKSPVLEALREAVRGKSVQGRALVVRQVSVGQELRQCHLLFIPASEAKQLPRVLEVLGDAPVLLVGESEGFAQRGGIINFFLEQNKVRFEINPDAARRINLNLSSKLLRLARVVKSS
;
A
#
# COMPACT_ATOMS: atom_id res chain seq x y z
N MET A 1 -13.84 -26.09 -103.82
CA MET A 1 -12.42 -25.89 -103.46
C MET A 1 -12.37 -25.70 -101.96
N ALA A 2 -11.86 -26.70 -101.22
CA ALA A 2 -11.90 -26.77 -99.77
C ALA A 2 -10.56 -26.30 -99.17
N VAL A 3 -10.61 -25.39 -98.20
CA VAL A 3 -9.46 -24.95 -97.40
C VAL A 3 -9.43 -25.81 -96.13
N PRO A 4 -8.31 -26.45 -95.75
CA PRO A 4 -8.27 -27.27 -94.55
C PRO A 4 -8.10 -26.40 -93.28
N LEU A 5 -8.89 -26.72 -92.26
CA LEU A 5 -8.80 -26.17 -90.89
C LEU A 5 -7.52 -26.68 -90.21
N VAL A 6 -6.58 -25.77 -89.92
CA VAL A 6 -5.41 -26.06 -89.10
C VAL A 6 -5.84 -26.08 -87.63
N ALA A 7 -5.68 -27.24 -86.98
CA ALA A 7 -5.94 -27.40 -85.55
C ALA A 7 -4.75 -26.86 -84.74
N TYR A 8 -4.98 -25.89 -83.86
CA TYR A 8 -3.97 -25.41 -82.90
C TYR A 8 -3.92 -26.33 -81.67
N PRO A 9 -2.72 -26.59 -81.10
CA PRO A 9 -2.60 -27.36 -79.86
C PRO A 9 -3.07 -26.53 -78.63
N PRO A 10 -3.59 -27.18 -77.58
CA PRO A 10 -4.05 -26.48 -76.38
C PRO A 10 -2.87 -25.93 -75.56
N LEU A 11 -3.09 -24.76 -74.95
CA LEU A 11 -2.11 -24.07 -74.09
C LEU A 11 -1.80 -24.87 -72.80
N PRO A 12 -0.57 -24.75 -72.25
CA PRO A 12 -0.18 -25.45 -71.03
C PRO A 12 -0.86 -24.85 -69.79
N ARG A 13 -1.34 -25.71 -68.89
CA ARG A 13 -1.91 -25.33 -67.59
C ARG A 13 -0.80 -25.01 -66.60
N HIS A 14 -0.88 -23.86 -65.93
CA HIS A 14 0.01 -23.51 -64.83
C HIS A 14 -0.19 -24.45 -63.62
N PRO A 15 0.87 -24.82 -62.90
CA PRO A 15 0.75 -25.56 -61.65
C PRO A 15 0.38 -24.61 -60.51
N THR A 16 -0.79 -24.80 -59.90
CA THR A 16 -1.17 -24.20 -58.62
C THR A 16 -0.41 -24.90 -57.49
N ARG A 17 0.79 -24.39 -57.16
CA ARG A 17 1.49 -24.80 -55.93
C ARG A 17 0.95 -24.02 -54.73
N LEU A 18 0.35 -24.80 -53.83
CA LEU A 18 0.00 -24.54 -52.43
C LEU A 18 0.98 -23.60 -51.71
N ILE A 19 0.51 -22.41 -51.32
CA ILE A 19 1.12 -21.62 -50.25
C ILE A 19 0.40 -22.00 -48.95
N ARG A 20 0.90 -23.05 -48.29
CA ARG A 20 0.60 -23.37 -46.89
C ARG A 20 1.89 -23.17 -46.12
N THR A 21 2.05 -22.02 -45.43
CA THR A 21 2.85 -21.81 -44.19
C THR A 21 3.12 -20.33 -43.94
N VAL A 22 2.11 -19.52 -43.61
CA VAL A 22 2.34 -18.21 -42.96
C VAL A 22 1.19 -17.92 -42.01
N THR A 23 1.13 -18.60 -40.87
CA THR A 23 0.08 -18.26 -39.87
C THR A 23 0.43 -18.52 -38.42
N MET A 24 1.59 -19.09 -38.10
CA MET A 24 1.93 -19.44 -36.71
C MET A 24 2.77 -18.40 -35.93
N TRP A 25 3.03 -17.21 -36.49
CA TRP A 25 3.77 -16.14 -35.76
C TRP A 25 2.92 -14.93 -35.33
N LYS A 26 1.61 -14.90 -35.60
CA LYS A 26 0.74 -13.77 -35.18
C LYS A 26 0.18 -13.89 -33.76
N GLN A 27 0.24 -15.06 -33.12
CA GLN A 27 -0.40 -15.28 -31.81
C GLN A 27 0.47 -14.93 -30.59
N THR A 28 1.79 -14.77 -30.74
CA THR A 28 2.69 -14.44 -29.62
C THR A 28 2.64 -12.96 -29.23
N GLY A 29 2.26 -12.06 -30.14
CA GLY A 29 2.19 -10.62 -29.85
C GLY A 29 1.03 -10.23 -28.92
N ILE A 30 -0.13 -10.89 -29.05
CA ILE A 30 -1.33 -10.57 -28.27
C ILE A 30 -1.18 -11.02 -26.82
N ALA A 31 -0.63 -12.21 -26.59
CA ALA A 31 -0.35 -12.72 -25.24
C ALA A 31 0.69 -11.83 -24.51
N GLY A 32 1.75 -11.39 -25.21
CA GLY A 32 2.73 -10.47 -24.64
C GLY A 32 2.13 -9.10 -24.29
N MET A 33 1.26 -8.55 -25.15
CA MET A 33 0.59 -7.27 -24.91
C MET A 33 -0.45 -7.33 -23.77
N LEU A 34 -1.17 -8.44 -23.64
CA LEU A 34 -2.13 -8.65 -22.54
C LEU A 34 -1.42 -8.83 -21.19
N VAL A 35 -0.28 -9.54 -21.17
CA VAL A 35 0.57 -9.65 -19.96
C VAL A 35 1.15 -8.29 -19.58
N LEU A 36 1.63 -7.50 -20.54
CA LEU A 36 2.09 -6.13 -20.29
C LEU A 36 0.97 -5.21 -19.75
N LEU A 37 -0.25 -5.32 -20.26
CA LEU A 37 -1.41 -4.56 -19.75
C LEU A 37 -1.79 -4.96 -18.31
N LEU A 38 -1.78 -6.25 -18.00
CA LEU A 38 -2.10 -6.76 -16.66
C LEU A 38 -1.05 -6.37 -15.60
N LEU A 39 0.23 -6.32 -15.99
CA LEU A 39 1.31 -5.86 -15.11
C LEU A 39 1.17 -4.37 -14.74
N ASN A 40 0.78 -3.52 -15.69
CA ASN A 40 0.63 -2.08 -15.45
C ASN A 40 -0.53 -1.75 -14.49
N LEU A 41 -1.66 -2.47 -14.59
CA LEU A 41 -2.81 -2.26 -13.68
C LEU A 41 -2.45 -2.57 -12.21
N SER A 42 -1.67 -3.63 -11.99
CA SER A 42 -1.29 -4.08 -10.65
C SER A 42 -0.39 -3.05 -9.94
N LEU A 43 0.54 -2.43 -10.67
CA LEU A 43 1.45 -1.40 -10.14
C LEU A 43 0.71 -0.10 -9.81
N ALA A 44 -0.20 0.35 -10.68
CA ALA A 44 -0.95 1.59 -10.46
C ALA A 44 -1.87 1.51 -9.23
N GLN A 45 -2.48 0.34 -8.98
CA GLN A 45 -3.31 0.13 -7.80
C GLN A 45 -2.50 0.17 -6.50
N SER A 46 -1.35 -0.52 -6.47
CA SER A 46 -0.44 -0.54 -5.31
C SER A 46 0.09 0.86 -4.98
N TYR A 47 0.37 1.66 -6.01
CA TYR A 47 0.78 3.05 -5.85
C TYR A 47 -0.29 3.89 -5.14
N ASN A 48 -1.54 3.83 -5.61
CA ASN A 48 -2.66 4.55 -4.99
C ASN A 48 -2.91 4.11 -3.55
N GLU A 49 -2.88 2.80 -3.28
CA GLU A 49 -3.03 2.27 -1.91
C GLU A 49 -1.97 2.84 -0.95
N THR A 50 -0.73 2.92 -1.41
CA THR A 50 0.41 3.45 -0.65
C THR A 50 0.22 4.93 -0.31
N GLU A 51 -0.18 5.74 -1.28
CA GLU A 51 -0.46 7.18 -1.07
C GLU A 51 -1.64 7.41 -0.12
N VAL A 52 -2.70 6.62 -0.26
CA VAL A 52 -3.87 6.68 0.62
C VAL A 52 -3.50 6.32 2.06
N LYS A 53 -2.69 5.28 2.26
CA LYS A 53 -2.16 4.91 3.59
C LYS A 53 -1.32 6.03 4.18
N ALA A 54 -0.40 6.61 3.41
CA ALA A 54 0.41 7.76 3.84
C ALA A 54 -0.45 8.95 4.26
N ALA A 55 -1.49 9.28 3.49
CA ALA A 55 -2.43 10.34 3.82
C ALA A 55 -3.21 10.06 5.12
N PHE A 56 -3.64 8.81 5.35
CA PHE A 56 -4.28 8.41 6.60
C PHE A 56 -3.33 8.52 7.80
N LEU A 57 -2.09 8.05 7.68
CA LEU A 57 -1.09 8.16 8.76
C LEU A 57 -0.85 9.62 9.16
N TYR A 58 -0.73 10.52 8.18
CA TYR A 58 -0.69 11.96 8.43
C TYR A 58 -1.95 12.45 9.16
N HIS A 59 -3.15 12.09 8.68
CA HIS A 59 -4.40 12.53 9.28
C HIS A 59 -4.60 12.03 10.71
N PHE A 60 -4.17 10.81 11.05
CA PHE A 60 -4.30 10.27 12.40
C PHE A 60 -3.61 11.15 13.44
N VAL A 61 -2.44 11.71 13.10
CA VAL A 61 -1.73 12.64 14.00
C VAL A 61 -2.58 13.86 14.36
N SER A 62 -3.45 14.33 13.47
CA SER A 62 -4.35 15.46 13.74
C SER A 62 -5.60 15.11 14.54
N TYR A 63 -5.89 13.82 14.74
CA TYR A 63 -7.13 13.34 15.36
C TYR A 63 -6.92 12.52 16.63
N VAL A 64 -5.67 12.43 17.08
CA VAL A 64 -5.27 11.82 18.34
C VAL A 64 -4.63 12.88 19.20
N GLU A 65 -4.95 12.89 20.49
CA GLU A 65 -4.29 13.75 21.47
C GLU A 65 -3.34 12.90 22.29
N TRP A 66 -2.08 13.33 22.32
CA TRP A 66 -1.02 12.71 23.10
C TRP A 66 -0.93 13.37 24.48
N PRO A 67 -0.58 12.61 25.54
CA PRO A 67 -0.31 13.19 26.85
C PRO A 67 0.96 14.05 26.80
N ALA A 68 1.08 15.04 27.70
CA ALA A 68 2.23 15.94 27.73
C ALA A 68 3.58 15.21 27.81
N ARG A 69 3.64 14.07 28.52
CA ARG A 69 4.83 13.20 28.64
C ARG A 69 5.30 12.57 27.33
N ALA A 70 4.53 12.65 26.26
CA ALA A 70 4.92 12.15 24.94
C ALA A 70 5.97 13.04 24.27
N PHE A 71 6.09 14.30 24.70
CA PHE A 71 6.98 15.29 24.09
C PHE A 71 8.01 15.77 25.10
N ASP A 72 9.28 15.76 24.71
CA ASP A 72 10.37 16.27 25.56
C ASP A 72 10.25 17.79 25.81
N ILE A 73 9.83 18.54 24.78
CA ILE A 73 9.62 19.99 24.84
C ILE A 73 8.37 20.42 24.05
N PRO A 74 7.76 21.59 24.34
CA PRO A 74 6.56 22.07 23.65
C PRO A 74 6.70 22.24 22.13
N SER A 75 7.91 22.51 21.63
CA SER A 75 8.21 22.65 20.20
C SER A 75 8.73 21.36 19.55
N ALA A 76 8.83 20.26 20.31
CA ALA A 76 9.33 19.00 19.79
C ALA A 76 8.49 18.54 18.59
N PRO A 77 9.11 18.04 17.51
CA PRO A 77 8.39 17.59 16.33
C PRO A 77 7.57 16.32 16.64
N PHE A 78 6.51 16.12 15.87
CA PHE A 78 5.84 14.83 15.79
C PHE A 78 6.68 13.88 14.95
N VAL A 79 7.11 12.77 15.56
CA VAL A 79 7.90 11.73 14.89
C VAL A 79 6.99 10.60 14.44
N ILE A 80 6.94 10.35 13.13
CA ILE A 80 6.27 9.19 12.54
C ILE A 80 7.32 8.15 12.14
N GLY A 81 7.36 7.03 12.86
CA GLY A 81 8.22 5.90 12.58
C GLY A 81 7.58 4.94 11.57
N VAL A 82 8.37 4.44 10.64
CA VAL A 82 8.02 3.30 9.78
C VAL A 82 9.01 2.17 10.06
N LEU A 83 8.50 1.04 10.54
CA LEU A 83 9.33 -0.11 10.86
C LEU A 83 9.82 -0.80 9.59
N GLY A 84 11.13 -1.01 9.49
CA GLY A 84 11.73 -1.72 8.37
C GLY A 84 11.56 -0.99 7.03
N LYS A 85 11.57 -1.75 5.92
CA LYS A 85 11.40 -1.18 4.57
C LYS A 85 9.93 -1.23 4.17
N SER A 86 9.39 -0.10 3.70
CA SER A 86 8.02 -0.03 3.19
C SER A 86 7.91 1.04 2.10
N PRO A 87 7.16 0.80 1.00
CA PRO A 87 6.83 1.82 0.01
C PRO A 87 6.13 3.05 0.62
N VAL A 88 5.41 2.85 1.74
CA VAL A 88 4.70 3.92 2.46
C VAL A 88 5.67 4.98 3.00
N LEU A 89 6.94 4.63 3.25
CA LEU A 89 7.93 5.55 3.81
C LEU A 89 8.12 6.80 2.94
N GLU A 90 8.35 6.63 1.63
CA GLU A 90 8.57 7.78 0.73
C GLU A 90 7.26 8.54 0.47
N ALA A 91 6.15 7.83 0.26
CA ALA A 91 4.84 8.48 0.11
C ALA A 91 4.48 9.33 1.34
N LEU A 92 4.81 8.86 2.54
CA LEU A 92 4.59 9.59 3.78
C LEU A 92 5.51 10.81 3.91
N ARG A 93 6.79 10.70 3.53
CA ARG A 93 7.71 11.85 3.50
C ARG A 93 7.19 12.97 2.60
N GLU A 94 6.69 12.62 1.41
CA GLU A 94 6.06 13.60 0.52
C GLU A 94 4.77 14.16 1.14
N ALA A 95 3.92 13.30 1.69
CA ALA A 95 2.65 13.71 2.26
C ALA A 95 2.78 14.69 3.43
N VAL A 96 3.87 14.66 4.21
CA VAL A 96 4.10 15.55 5.36
C VAL A 96 5.05 16.71 5.09
N ARG A 97 5.66 16.78 3.90
CA ARG A 97 6.68 17.79 3.58
C ARG A 97 6.15 19.20 3.81
N GLY A 98 6.85 19.97 4.65
CA GLY A 98 6.49 21.36 4.99
C GLY A 98 5.22 21.50 5.83
N LYS A 99 4.63 20.40 6.31
CA LYS A 99 3.42 20.43 7.14
C LYS A 99 3.75 20.41 8.63
N SER A 100 2.83 20.96 9.40
CA SER A 100 2.84 20.93 10.85
C SER A 100 1.46 20.56 11.38
N VAL A 101 1.43 19.97 12.58
CA VAL A 101 0.21 19.64 13.31
C VAL A 101 0.35 20.26 14.69
N GLN A 102 -0.65 21.03 15.12
CA GLN A 102 -0.65 21.70 16.42
C GLN A 102 0.62 22.55 16.68
N GLY A 103 1.15 23.20 15.63
CA GLY A 103 2.37 24.01 15.70
C GLY A 103 3.68 23.21 15.74
N ARG A 104 3.64 21.88 15.68
CA ARG A 104 4.82 21.00 15.65
C ARG A 104 5.10 20.50 14.24
N ALA A 105 6.35 20.56 13.81
CA ALA A 105 6.76 19.98 12.54
C ALA A 105 6.57 18.45 12.54
N LEU A 106 6.31 17.88 11.36
CA LEU A 106 6.25 16.43 11.17
C LEU A 106 7.57 15.91 10.63
N VAL A 107 8.09 14.85 11.26
CA VAL A 107 9.33 14.18 10.86
C VAL A 107 9.05 12.70 10.66
N VAL A 108 9.46 12.16 9.50
CA VAL A 108 9.30 10.74 9.19
C VAL A 108 10.64 10.03 9.31
N ARG A 109 10.69 8.92 10.06
CA ARG A 109 11.89 8.12 10.25
C ARG A 109 11.64 6.67 9.87
N GLN A 110 12.60 6.08 9.18
CA GLN A 110 12.70 4.62 9.13
C GLN A 110 13.34 4.16 10.43
N VAL A 111 12.74 3.17 11.08
CA VAL A 111 13.21 2.67 12.39
C VAL A 111 13.34 1.15 12.36
N SER A 112 14.15 0.63 13.29
CA SER A 112 14.28 -0.80 13.58
C SER A 112 13.74 -1.11 14.97
N VAL A 113 13.61 -2.39 15.31
CA VAL A 113 13.16 -2.78 16.65
C VAL A 113 14.24 -2.46 17.68
N GLY A 114 14.01 -1.43 18.48
CA GLY A 114 14.93 -0.94 19.51
C GLY A 114 14.36 0.24 20.29
N GLN A 115 15.13 0.79 21.24
CA GLN A 115 14.63 1.85 22.12
C GLN A 115 14.22 3.13 21.38
N GLU A 116 14.72 3.35 20.16
CA GLU A 116 14.29 4.46 19.30
C GLU A 116 12.78 4.47 18.99
N LEU A 117 12.11 3.30 19.07
CA LEU A 117 10.67 3.21 18.88
C LEU A 117 9.89 4.07 19.88
N ARG A 118 10.42 4.24 21.11
CA ARG A 118 9.81 5.09 22.15
C ARG A 118 9.85 6.58 21.82
N GLN A 119 10.69 7.00 20.86
CA GLN A 119 10.76 8.38 20.39
C GLN A 119 9.72 8.70 19.29
N CYS A 120 9.04 7.66 18.78
CA CYS A 120 7.96 7.83 17.81
C CYS A 120 6.68 8.24 18.53
N HIS A 121 5.86 9.08 17.89
CA HIS A 121 4.51 9.40 18.35
C HIS A 121 3.48 8.53 17.63
N LEU A 122 3.77 8.21 16.36
CA LEU A 122 3.07 7.23 15.56
C LEU A 122 4.09 6.22 15.04
N LEU A 123 3.81 4.93 15.15
CA LEU A 123 4.64 3.86 14.58
C LEU A 123 3.80 3.03 13.62
N PHE A 124 4.18 3.00 12.34
CA PHE A 124 3.60 2.15 11.33
C PHE A 124 4.39 0.85 11.16
N ILE A 125 3.71 -0.29 11.26
CA ILE A 125 4.24 -1.63 11.05
C ILE A 125 3.65 -2.19 9.74
N PRO A 126 4.44 -2.28 8.65
CA PRO A 126 3.98 -2.88 7.41
C PRO A 126 3.72 -4.39 7.59
N ALA A 127 2.94 -4.99 6.69
CA ALA A 127 2.57 -6.40 6.75
C ALA A 127 3.80 -7.33 6.77
N SER A 128 4.88 -6.94 6.07
CA SER A 128 6.15 -7.66 6.05
C SER A 128 6.82 -7.77 7.42
N GLU A 129 6.56 -6.82 8.32
CA GLU A 129 7.14 -6.73 9.67
C GLU A 129 6.15 -7.17 10.76
N ALA A 130 4.98 -7.72 10.40
CA ALA A 130 3.93 -8.10 11.35
C ALA A 130 4.41 -9.07 12.45
N LYS A 131 5.42 -9.90 12.15
CA LYS A 131 6.04 -10.83 13.11
C LYS A 131 6.79 -10.11 14.24
N GLN A 132 7.18 -8.86 14.06
CA GLN A 132 7.87 -8.06 15.07
C GLN A 132 6.93 -7.49 16.14
N LEU A 133 5.61 -7.54 15.93
CA LEU A 133 4.62 -6.92 16.83
C LEU A 133 4.85 -7.27 18.32
N PRO A 134 5.04 -8.54 18.72
CA PRO A 134 5.28 -8.87 20.13
C PRO A 134 6.49 -8.13 20.72
N ARG A 135 7.60 -8.12 19.98
CA ARG A 135 8.83 -7.45 20.39
C ARG A 135 8.69 -5.92 20.39
N VAL A 136 7.92 -5.36 19.46
CA VAL A 136 7.60 -3.93 19.46
C VAL A 136 6.77 -3.55 20.69
N LEU A 137 5.77 -4.36 21.06
CA LEU A 137 4.97 -4.12 22.25
C LEU A 137 5.80 -4.19 23.53
N GLU A 138 6.71 -5.17 23.64
CA GLU A 138 7.67 -5.26 24.75
C GLU A 138 8.54 -4.01 24.86
N VAL A 139 9.10 -3.55 23.73
CA VAL A 139 9.96 -2.38 23.68
C VAL A 139 9.19 -1.11 24.03
N LEU A 140 7.96 -0.92 23.54
CA LEU A 140 7.16 0.27 23.78
C LEU A 140 6.64 0.33 25.22
N GLY A 141 6.21 -0.79 25.80
CA GLY A 141 5.62 -0.82 27.14
C GLY A 141 4.43 0.14 27.25
N ASP A 142 4.55 1.14 28.12
CA ASP A 142 3.53 2.18 28.36
C ASP A 142 3.77 3.48 27.57
N ALA A 143 4.74 3.49 26.64
CA ALA A 143 5.05 4.66 25.84
C ALA A 143 3.81 5.10 25.02
N PRO A 144 3.48 6.40 24.97
CA PRO A 144 2.30 6.92 24.29
C PRO A 144 2.48 6.94 22.77
N VAL A 145 2.66 5.78 22.15
CA VAL A 145 2.89 5.63 20.71
C VAL A 145 1.64 5.07 20.04
N LEU A 146 1.11 5.80 19.06
CA LEU A 146 -0.01 5.32 18.24
C LEU A 146 0.49 4.22 17.29
N LEU A 147 0.24 2.97 17.66
CA LEU A 147 0.67 1.82 16.89
C LEU A 147 -0.33 1.50 15.77
N VAL A 148 0.15 1.61 14.52
CA VAL A 148 -0.64 1.40 13.29
C VAL A 148 -0.05 0.22 12.52
N GLY A 149 -0.89 -0.71 12.08
CA GLY A 149 -0.48 -1.87 11.27
C GLY A 149 -1.35 -2.06 10.05
N GLU A 150 -1.08 -3.13 9.32
CA GLU A 150 -1.87 -3.54 8.13
C GLU A 150 -1.95 -5.06 7.97
N SER A 151 -1.82 -5.79 9.09
CA SER A 151 -1.89 -7.26 9.10
C SER A 151 -3.17 -7.72 9.76
N GLU A 152 -3.72 -8.85 9.31
CA GLU A 152 -4.94 -9.40 9.89
C GLU A 152 -4.79 -9.61 11.40
N GLY A 153 -5.80 -9.20 12.17
CA GLY A 153 -5.82 -9.35 13.63
C GLY A 153 -4.92 -8.38 14.41
N PHE A 154 -4.26 -7.41 13.76
CA PHE A 154 -3.28 -6.54 14.40
C PHE A 154 -3.86 -5.72 15.57
N ALA A 155 -5.03 -5.12 15.39
CA ALA A 155 -5.68 -4.30 16.41
C ALA A 155 -6.19 -5.13 17.60
N GLN A 156 -6.51 -6.41 17.38
CA GLN A 156 -6.90 -7.35 18.44
C GLN A 156 -5.68 -7.79 19.26
N ARG A 157 -4.50 -7.93 18.63
CA ARG A 157 -3.23 -8.35 19.24
C ARG A 157 -2.40 -7.24 19.89
N GLY A 158 -3.01 -6.09 20.21
CA GLY A 158 -2.35 -5.00 20.93
C GLY A 158 -1.96 -3.79 20.07
N GLY A 159 -2.14 -3.85 18.74
CA GLY A 159 -2.16 -2.67 17.90
C GLY A 159 -3.35 -1.75 18.21
N ILE A 160 -3.28 -0.49 17.78
CA ILE A 160 -4.36 0.48 18.00
C ILE A 160 -5.18 0.67 16.73
N ILE A 161 -4.51 0.91 15.60
CA ILE A 161 -5.15 1.07 14.29
C ILE A 161 -4.63 -0.02 13.36
N ASN A 162 -5.50 -0.61 12.54
CA ASN A 162 -5.10 -1.56 11.52
C ASN A 162 -5.76 -1.21 10.20
N PHE A 163 -4.96 -1.05 9.14
CA PHE A 163 -5.47 -0.91 7.79
C PHE A 163 -5.94 -2.27 7.26
N PHE A 164 -7.01 -2.25 6.47
CA PHE A 164 -7.46 -3.38 5.69
C PHE A 164 -8.05 -2.91 4.36
N LEU A 165 -8.16 -3.82 3.39
CA LEU A 165 -8.82 -3.55 2.14
C LEU A 165 -10.26 -4.06 2.18
N GLU A 166 -11.19 -3.22 1.76
CA GLU A 166 -12.59 -3.59 1.58
C GLU A 166 -13.09 -2.98 0.28
N GLN A 167 -13.59 -3.82 -0.63
CA GLN A 167 -14.03 -3.39 -1.97
C GLN A 167 -12.96 -2.56 -2.69
N ASN A 168 -11.69 -2.98 -2.61
CA ASN A 168 -10.54 -2.31 -3.20
C ASN A 168 -10.24 -0.90 -2.65
N LYS A 169 -10.78 -0.55 -1.48
CA LYS A 169 -10.52 0.72 -0.79
C LYS A 169 -9.82 0.47 0.53
N VAL A 170 -8.86 1.32 0.85
CA VAL A 170 -8.21 1.33 2.17
C VAL A 170 -9.23 1.78 3.21
N ARG A 171 -9.48 0.90 4.17
CA ARG A 171 -10.26 1.13 5.38
C ARG A 171 -9.36 0.89 6.58
N PHE A 172 -9.87 1.23 7.76
CA PHE A 172 -9.15 0.97 9.00
C PHE A 172 -10.11 0.58 10.12
N GLU A 173 -9.60 -0.27 10.98
CA GLU A 173 -10.23 -0.63 12.24
C GLU A 173 -9.43 -0.03 13.41
N ILE A 174 -10.11 0.23 14.52
CA ILE A 174 -9.53 0.85 15.70
C ILE A 174 -9.90 0.03 16.93
N ASN A 175 -8.90 -0.25 17.77
CA ASN A 175 -9.05 -0.71 19.15
C ASN A 175 -8.91 0.48 20.11
N PRO A 176 -10.02 1.13 20.52
CA PRO A 176 -9.95 2.30 21.38
C PRO A 176 -9.53 1.95 22.81
N ASP A 177 -9.72 0.71 23.26
CA ASP A 177 -9.21 0.24 24.56
C ASP A 177 -7.66 0.25 24.57
N ALA A 178 -7.03 -0.17 23.47
CA ALA A 178 -5.58 -0.13 23.34
C ALA A 178 -5.01 1.29 23.41
N ALA A 179 -5.67 2.27 22.78
CA ALA A 179 -5.28 3.67 22.87
C ALA A 179 -5.39 4.23 24.28
N ARG A 180 -6.52 3.96 24.96
CA ARG A 180 -6.77 4.45 26.33
C ARG A 180 -5.73 3.95 27.34
N ARG A 181 -5.26 2.71 27.21
CA ARG A 181 -4.25 2.13 28.12
C ARG A 181 -2.94 2.92 28.17
N ILE A 182 -2.59 3.63 27.10
CA ILE A 182 -1.39 4.47 27.01
C ILE A 182 -1.70 5.97 27.01
N ASN A 183 -2.90 6.34 27.49
CA ASN A 183 -3.38 7.72 27.60
C ASN A 183 -3.46 8.48 26.27
N LEU A 184 -3.69 7.78 25.15
CA LEU A 184 -4.03 8.44 23.89
C LEU A 184 -5.54 8.66 23.81
N ASN A 185 -5.94 9.90 23.58
CA ASN A 185 -7.35 10.24 23.38
C ASN A 185 -7.66 10.30 21.88
N LEU A 186 -8.53 9.41 21.42
CA LEU A 186 -8.95 9.35 20.02
C LEU A 186 -10.20 10.21 19.82
N SER A 187 -10.15 11.16 18.90
CA SER A 187 -11.33 12.00 18.62
C SER A 187 -12.52 11.16 18.15
N SER A 188 -13.73 11.58 18.54
CA SER A 188 -14.98 10.94 18.08
C SER A 188 -15.12 10.95 16.56
N LYS A 189 -14.59 11.97 15.88
CA LYS A 189 -14.57 12.07 14.42
C LYS A 189 -13.76 10.93 13.78
N LEU A 190 -12.61 10.58 14.34
CA LEU A 190 -11.80 9.45 13.86
C LEU A 190 -12.53 8.12 14.07
N LEU A 191 -13.11 7.92 15.25
CA LEU A 191 -13.84 6.69 15.58
C LEU A 191 -15.05 6.46 14.68
N ARG A 192 -15.74 7.53 14.25
CA ARG A 192 -16.88 7.45 13.32
C ARG A 192 -16.52 6.95 11.92
N LEU A 193 -15.26 7.03 11.53
CA LEU A 193 -14.76 6.57 10.22
C LEU A 193 -14.24 5.13 10.26
N ALA A 194 -14.05 4.58 11.46
CA ALA A 194 -13.41 3.30 11.69
C ALA A 194 -14.42 2.17 11.93
N ARG A 195 -13.99 0.94 11.63
CA ARG A 195 -14.57 -0.25 12.28
C ARG A 195 -14.01 -0.36 13.70
N VAL A 196 -14.85 -0.40 14.73
CA VAL A 196 -14.37 -0.56 16.11
C VAL A 196 -14.22 -2.03 16.45
N VAL A 197 -13.08 -2.41 17.02
CA VAL A 197 -12.78 -3.77 17.48
C VAL A 197 -12.36 -3.78 18.95
N LYS A 198 -12.38 -4.97 19.57
CA LYS A 198 -11.92 -5.18 20.95
C LYS A 198 -10.74 -6.15 20.94
N SER A 199 -9.93 -6.09 21.99
CA SER A 199 -8.92 -7.14 22.24
C SER A 199 -9.63 -8.48 22.47
N SER A 200 -9.08 -9.53 21.87
CA SER A 200 -9.48 -10.92 22.12
C SER A 200 -8.98 -11.42 23.47
#